data_AF-A0A7W0KIX2-F1
#
_entry.id   AF-A0A7W0KIX2-F1
#
_cell.length_a   1.000
_cell.length_b   1.000
_cell.length_c   1.000
_cell.angle_alpha   90.00
_cell.angle_beta   90.00
_cell.angle_gamma   90.00
#
_symmetry.space_group_name_H-M   'P 1'
#
loop_
_entity.id
_entity.type
_entity.pdbx_description
1 polymer ?
#
loop_
_entity_poly.entity_id
_entity_poly.type
_entity_poly.pdbx_seq_one_letter_code
_entity_poly.pdbx_strand_id
1 'polypeptide(L)'
;MVRSYVFPALRILIWGLIAISLVWLAFFRAEPSVDDQTAQPFADVTPPLVTVARGDISNTVSLTGQVAADPAVEVKVTQAGEISTIFLRPGAVVSVGTPIAEVRYEREPPSTPPVADDPEAAPPPTTPSFRYVTITSTAAGSLSSVPVIAKQLVSVGDVLATVSPGTLSVSAPLTQGDQLRLLAAPTAATVAVQGGPAPFACGALAVGVPESDAPSAPTPADPYAPPVDPNTQPTGAIARCSIPPGTTVVAGLSATIDIAAGAATGVLVVPVTAVEGTVATGNVWVVETEGSEPVLTEVALGLT
;
A
#
# COMPACT_ATOMS: atom_id res chain seq x y z
N MET A 1 -115.31 0.55 25.81
CA MET A 1 -114.76 -0.83 25.67
C MET A 1 -113.63 -0.95 24.64
N VAL A 2 -112.94 0.13 24.23
CA VAL A 2 -111.90 0.06 23.16
C VAL A 2 -110.45 0.19 23.70
N ARG A 3 -110.25 0.59 24.96
CA ARG A 3 -108.93 0.92 25.51
C ARG A 3 -108.18 -0.28 26.15
N SER A 4 -108.86 -1.41 26.36
CA SER A 4 -108.30 -2.61 27.00
C SER A 4 -107.66 -3.62 26.03
N TYR A 5 -107.91 -3.50 24.73
CA TYR A 5 -107.34 -4.40 23.71
C TYR A 5 -106.20 -3.78 22.89
N VAL A 6 -106.09 -2.45 22.87
CA VAL A 6 -105.08 -1.74 22.06
C VAL A 6 -103.66 -1.95 22.59
N PHE A 7 -103.48 -1.90 23.91
CA PHE A 7 -102.15 -2.07 24.53
C PHE A 7 -101.59 -3.51 24.39
N PRO A 8 -102.36 -4.59 24.63
CA PRO A 8 -101.86 -5.95 24.38
C PRO A 8 -101.67 -6.26 22.90
N ALA A 9 -102.52 -5.76 22.00
CA ALA A 9 -102.36 -5.96 20.56
C ALA A 9 -101.08 -5.27 20.01
N LEU A 10 -100.79 -4.04 20.46
CA LEU A 10 -99.56 -3.32 20.10
C LEU A 10 -98.31 -4.07 20.58
N ARG A 11 -98.34 -4.59 21.82
CA ARG A 11 -97.22 -5.35 22.38
C ARG A 11 -96.95 -6.64 21.59
N ILE A 12 -98.00 -7.37 21.17
CA ILE A 12 -97.84 -8.56 20.33
C ILE A 12 -97.28 -8.21 18.95
N LEU A 13 -97.72 -7.09 18.36
CA LEU A 13 -97.21 -6.64 17.07
C LEU A 13 -95.73 -6.25 17.14
N ILE A 14 -95.31 -5.55 18.20
CA ILE A 14 -93.91 -5.19 18.44
C ILE A 14 -93.04 -6.45 18.60
N TRP A 15 -93.47 -7.41 19.42
CA TRP A 15 -92.72 -8.66 19.59
C TRP A 15 -92.66 -9.49 18.30
N GLY A 16 -93.74 -9.51 17.51
CA GLY A 16 -93.74 -10.14 16.19
C GLY A 16 -92.74 -9.48 15.24
N LEU A 17 -92.68 -8.14 15.24
CA LEU A 17 -91.75 -7.39 14.39
C LEU A 17 -90.29 -7.61 14.82
N ILE A 18 -90.01 -7.66 16.13
CA ILE A 18 -88.68 -7.99 16.68
C ILE A 18 -88.28 -9.42 16.29
N ALA A 19 -89.18 -10.39 16.42
CA ALA A 19 -88.89 -11.78 16.04
C ALA A 19 -88.60 -11.91 14.53
N ILE A 20 -89.39 -11.25 13.68
CA ILE A 20 -89.17 -11.24 12.23
C ILE A 20 -87.83 -10.58 11.88
N SER A 21 -87.46 -9.47 12.53
CA SER A 21 -86.19 -8.79 12.28
C SER A 21 -84.98 -9.59 12.77
N LEU A 22 -85.10 -10.31 13.89
CA LEU A 22 -84.03 -11.22 14.35
C LEU A 22 -83.85 -12.43 13.44
N VAL A 23 -84.95 -13.04 12.96
CA VAL A 23 -84.89 -14.12 11.97
C VAL A 23 -84.24 -13.60 10.68
N TRP A 24 -84.61 -12.42 10.22
CA TRP A 24 -84.02 -11.84 9.01
C TRP A 24 -82.51 -11.58 9.18
N LEU A 25 -82.08 -11.06 10.34
CA LEU A 25 -80.67 -10.78 10.61
C LEU A 25 -79.83 -12.06 10.77
N ALA A 26 -80.40 -13.10 11.38
CA ALA A 26 -79.72 -14.38 11.59
C ALA A 26 -79.55 -15.20 10.30
N PHE A 27 -80.54 -15.17 9.40
CA PHE A 27 -80.54 -16.02 8.21
C PHE A 27 -80.16 -15.31 6.91
N PHE A 28 -80.36 -13.99 6.80
CA PHE A 28 -80.10 -13.24 5.56
C PHE A 28 -78.94 -12.25 5.66
N ARG A 29 -78.43 -11.94 6.86
CA ARG A 29 -77.32 -10.98 7.05
C ARG A 29 -76.02 -11.61 7.53
N ALA A 30 -76.00 -12.93 7.70
CA ALA A 30 -74.80 -13.72 8.00
C ALA A 30 -74.18 -14.27 6.70
N GLU A 31 -74.04 -13.43 5.67
CA GLU A 31 -73.04 -13.71 4.66
C GLU A 31 -71.74 -13.10 5.18
N PRO A 32 -70.69 -13.90 5.44
CA PRO A 32 -69.39 -13.34 5.79
C PRO A 32 -68.98 -12.43 4.62
N SER A 33 -68.82 -11.14 4.90
CA SER A 33 -68.15 -10.24 3.97
C SER A 33 -66.82 -10.88 3.60
N VAL A 34 -66.53 -10.96 2.30
CA VAL A 34 -65.29 -11.55 1.73
C VAL A 34 -64.02 -10.85 2.26
N ASP A 35 -64.15 -9.74 2.98
CA ASP A 35 -63.09 -9.04 3.70
C ASP A 35 -62.70 -9.66 5.06
N ASP A 36 -63.40 -10.67 5.56
CA ASP A 36 -62.95 -11.47 6.72
C ASP A 36 -62.00 -12.60 6.29
N GLN A 37 -61.13 -12.29 5.32
CA GLN A 37 -59.88 -13.02 5.14
C GLN A 37 -59.07 -12.75 6.40
N THR A 38 -59.06 -13.71 7.31
CA THR A 38 -57.98 -13.83 8.28
C THR A 38 -56.68 -13.74 7.48
N ALA A 39 -55.99 -12.61 7.61
CA ALA A 39 -54.68 -12.41 7.00
C ALA A 39 -53.76 -13.48 7.58
N GLN A 40 -53.67 -14.62 6.91
CA GLN A 40 -52.67 -15.62 7.23
C GLN A 40 -51.33 -14.91 7.07
N PRO A 41 -50.45 -14.91 8.08
CA PRO A 41 -49.12 -14.36 7.90
C PRO A 41 -48.37 -15.29 6.95
N PHE A 42 -48.42 -15.03 5.64
CA PHE A 42 -47.51 -15.63 4.69
C PHE A 42 -46.23 -14.79 4.70
N ALA A 43 -45.14 -15.40 5.15
CA ALA A 43 -43.81 -14.89 4.87
C ALA A 43 -43.54 -15.17 3.38
N ASP A 44 -43.39 -14.12 2.58
CA ASP A 44 -42.84 -14.25 1.24
C ASP A 44 -41.35 -14.56 1.38
N VAL A 45 -41.01 -15.85 1.41
CA VAL A 45 -39.62 -16.35 1.47
C VAL A 45 -39.14 -16.57 0.04
N THR A 46 -39.25 -15.55 -0.80
CA THR A 46 -38.58 -15.54 -2.10
C THR A 46 -37.15 -15.07 -1.89
N PRO A 47 -36.13 -15.93 -2.05
CA PRO A 47 -34.74 -15.51 -1.91
C PRO A 47 -34.43 -14.45 -2.98
N PRO A 48 -33.74 -13.36 -2.63
CA PRO A 48 -33.41 -12.32 -3.60
C PRO A 48 -32.47 -12.89 -4.68
N LEU A 49 -32.88 -12.83 -5.94
CA LEU A 49 -32.05 -13.21 -7.08
C LEU A 49 -31.21 -12.01 -7.54
N VAL A 50 -29.95 -12.26 -7.87
CA VAL A 50 -29.04 -11.26 -8.44
C VAL A 50 -28.45 -11.80 -9.74
N THR A 51 -28.56 -11.02 -10.81
CA THR A 51 -27.96 -11.38 -12.10
C THR A 51 -26.45 -11.22 -12.04
N VAL A 52 -25.72 -12.27 -12.44
CA VAL A 52 -24.26 -12.23 -12.55
C VAL A 52 -23.86 -11.30 -13.70
N ALA A 53 -22.95 -10.37 -13.42
CA ALA A 53 -22.40 -9.46 -14.42
C ALA A 53 -20.90 -9.66 -14.59
N ARG A 54 -20.36 -9.22 -15.73
CA ARG A 54 -18.92 -9.08 -15.89
C ARG A 54 -18.49 -7.70 -15.38
N GLY A 55 -17.39 -7.66 -14.64
CA GLY A 55 -16.81 -6.43 -14.13
C GLY A 55 -15.32 -6.57 -13.86
N ASP A 56 -14.71 -5.47 -13.48
CA ASP A 56 -13.30 -5.40 -13.12
C ASP A 56 -13.19 -5.39 -11.59
N ILE A 57 -12.32 -6.23 -11.04
CA ILE A 57 -12.05 -6.30 -9.60
C ILE A 57 -10.59 -5.95 -9.37
N SER A 58 -10.33 -5.04 -8.44
CA SER A 58 -8.99 -4.70 -7.97
C SER A 58 -8.89 -4.87 -6.47
N ASN A 59 -7.78 -5.43 -6.00
CA ASN A 59 -7.40 -5.47 -4.60
C ASN A 59 -6.28 -4.44 -4.37
N THR A 60 -6.50 -3.51 -3.46
CA THR A 60 -5.54 -2.45 -3.15
C THR A 60 -5.09 -2.59 -1.69
N VAL A 61 -3.79 -2.49 -1.46
CA VAL A 61 -3.18 -2.36 -0.13
C VAL A 61 -2.80 -0.90 0.07
N SER A 62 -3.40 -0.26 1.07
CA SER A 62 -3.16 1.13 1.41
C SER A 62 -2.21 1.23 2.60
N LEU A 63 -1.05 1.84 2.38
CA LEU A 63 0.00 2.01 3.38
C LEU A 63 0.12 3.48 3.75
N THR A 64 0.34 3.77 5.03
CA THR A 64 0.64 5.14 5.49
C THR A 64 2.15 5.32 5.59
N GLY A 65 2.66 6.34 4.91
CA GLY A 65 4.08 6.63 4.81
C GLY A 65 4.38 8.12 4.83
N GLN A 66 5.60 8.47 4.45
CA GLN A 66 6.05 9.86 4.35
C GLN A 66 6.94 10.08 3.13
N VAL A 67 6.96 11.33 2.67
CA VAL A 67 7.87 11.81 1.63
C VAL A 67 9.23 12.07 2.25
N ALA A 68 10.30 11.51 1.68
CA ALA A 68 11.67 11.71 2.12
C ALA A 68 12.58 12.06 0.93
N ALA A 69 13.67 12.77 1.22
CA ALA A 69 14.74 12.94 0.24
C ALA A 69 15.47 11.61 0.03
N ASP A 70 15.88 11.35 -1.21
CA ASP A 70 16.70 10.18 -1.48
C ASP A 70 18.07 10.29 -0.81
N PRO A 71 18.62 9.18 -0.26
CA PRO A 71 19.87 9.19 0.46
C PRO A 71 21.00 9.69 -0.43
N ALA A 72 21.90 10.47 0.17
CA ALA A 72 23.05 10.98 -0.55
C ALA A 72 24.09 9.86 -0.75
N VAL A 73 24.78 9.89 -1.88
CA VAL A 73 25.81 8.92 -2.25
C VAL A 73 27.18 9.48 -1.91
N GLU A 74 27.92 8.76 -1.08
CA GLU A 74 29.30 9.10 -0.75
C GLU A 74 30.26 8.67 -1.86
N VAL A 75 31.05 9.61 -2.35
CA VAL A 75 32.18 9.35 -3.24
C VAL A 75 33.40 9.11 -2.38
N LYS A 76 33.94 7.89 -2.44
CA LYS A 76 35.08 7.48 -1.63
C LYS A 76 36.41 7.69 -2.35
N VAL A 77 37.45 7.95 -1.56
CA VAL A 77 38.83 8.01 -2.05
C VAL A 77 39.28 6.62 -2.48
N THR A 78 39.73 6.50 -3.73
CA THR A 78 40.19 5.23 -4.31
C THR A 78 41.69 5.01 -4.18
N GLN A 79 42.45 6.06 -3.87
CA GLN A 79 43.90 6.03 -3.75
C GLN A 79 44.35 6.90 -2.58
N ALA A 80 45.13 6.32 -1.66
CA ALA A 80 45.71 7.08 -0.54
C ALA A 80 46.80 8.04 -1.05
N GLY A 81 46.86 9.23 -0.45
CA GLY A 81 47.80 10.28 -0.83
C GLY A 81 47.37 11.64 -0.29
N GLU A 82 47.86 12.71 -0.91
CA GLU A 82 47.56 14.10 -0.53
C GLU A 82 46.63 14.75 -1.57
N ILE A 83 45.60 15.46 -1.14
CA ILE A 83 44.72 16.22 -2.04
C ILE A 83 45.52 17.34 -2.70
N SER A 84 45.75 17.23 -4.00
CA SER A 84 46.43 18.22 -4.83
C SER A 84 45.52 19.41 -5.12
N THR A 85 44.39 19.13 -5.76
CA THR A 85 43.46 20.15 -6.27
C THR A 85 42.02 19.67 -6.11
N ILE A 86 41.14 20.58 -5.73
CA ILE A 86 39.69 20.36 -5.67
C ILE A 86 39.06 21.16 -6.82
N PHE A 87 38.40 20.47 -7.75
CA PHE A 87 37.81 21.09 -8.94
C PHE A 87 36.43 21.66 -8.67
N LEU A 88 35.68 21.06 -7.75
CA LEU A 88 34.27 21.37 -7.51
C LEU A 88 34.01 21.72 -6.04
N ARG A 89 33.06 22.63 -5.83
CA ARG A 89 32.63 23.08 -4.50
C ARG A 89 31.22 22.56 -4.18
N PRO A 90 30.82 22.53 -2.89
CA PRO A 90 29.44 22.27 -2.53
C PRO A 90 28.46 23.16 -3.32
N GLY A 91 27.37 22.57 -3.78
CA GLY A 91 26.36 23.19 -4.65
C GLY A 91 26.58 22.98 -6.15
N ALA A 92 27.74 22.48 -6.59
CA ALA A 92 27.96 22.18 -8.01
C ALA A 92 27.17 20.94 -8.45
N VAL A 93 26.59 21.02 -9.66
CA VAL A 93 25.89 19.90 -10.30
C VAL A 93 26.92 18.98 -10.96
N VAL A 94 26.80 17.68 -10.72
CA VAL A 94 27.72 16.65 -11.22
C VAL A 94 26.95 15.54 -11.93
N SER A 95 27.57 14.96 -12.94
CA SER A 95 27.15 13.71 -13.56
C SER A 95 28.08 12.57 -13.12
N VAL A 96 27.68 11.33 -13.41
CA VAL A 96 28.60 10.19 -13.26
C VAL A 96 29.86 10.46 -14.09
N GLY A 97 31.04 10.26 -13.50
CA GLY A 97 32.33 10.49 -14.13
C GLY A 97 32.87 11.93 -14.05
N THR A 98 32.14 12.89 -13.48
CA THR A 98 32.66 14.27 -13.33
C THR A 98 33.84 14.30 -12.35
N PRO A 99 34.99 14.91 -12.70
CA PRO A 99 36.15 15.00 -11.80
C PRO A 99 35.86 15.92 -10.60
N ILE A 100 36.07 15.42 -9.38
CA ILE A 100 35.81 16.17 -8.13
C ILE A 100 37.12 16.71 -7.56
N ALA A 101 38.11 15.85 -7.38
CA ALA A 101 39.40 16.21 -6.83
C ALA A 101 40.52 15.31 -7.38
N GLU A 102 41.75 15.78 -7.25
CA GLU A 102 42.96 15.05 -7.63
C GLU A 102 43.78 14.70 -6.38
N VAL A 103 44.21 13.45 -6.29
CA VAL A 103 45.07 12.95 -5.22
C VAL A 103 46.47 12.72 -5.78
N ARG A 104 47.46 13.34 -5.14
CA ARG A 104 48.89 13.11 -5.36
C ARG A 104 49.35 11.96 -4.47
N TYR A 105 49.99 10.95 -5.05
CA TYR A 105 50.58 9.84 -4.30
C TYR A 105 52.01 9.56 -4.75
N GLU A 106 52.80 9.05 -3.82
CA GLU A 106 54.17 8.63 -4.09
C GLU A 106 54.17 7.28 -4.81
N ARG A 107 54.98 7.18 -5.86
CA ARG A 107 55.27 5.92 -6.54
C ARG A 107 56.60 5.41 -5.99
N GLU A 108 56.58 4.15 -5.56
CA GLU A 108 57.79 3.41 -5.20
C GLU A 108 58.79 3.46 -6.37
N PRO A 109 60.04 3.93 -6.14
CA PRO A 109 61.05 3.92 -7.19
C PRO A 109 61.27 2.48 -7.68
N PRO A 110 61.54 2.28 -8.98
CA PRO A 110 61.91 0.95 -9.47
C PRO A 110 63.12 0.47 -8.67
N SER A 111 63.09 -0.78 -8.21
CA SER A 111 64.23 -1.39 -7.53
C SER A 111 65.43 -1.38 -8.47
N THR A 112 66.40 -0.50 -8.19
CA THR A 112 67.64 -0.46 -8.94
C THR A 112 68.40 -1.75 -8.63
N PRO A 113 68.73 -2.61 -9.62
CA PRO A 113 69.58 -3.77 -9.36
C PRO A 113 70.92 -3.29 -8.80
N PRO A 114 71.54 -4.02 -7.86
CA PRO A 114 72.82 -3.65 -7.29
C PRO A 114 73.85 -3.45 -8.42
N VAL A 115 74.59 -2.34 -8.36
CA VAL A 115 75.70 -2.07 -9.28
C VAL A 115 76.72 -3.18 -9.06
N ALA A 116 77.07 -3.91 -10.12
CA ALA A 116 77.84 -5.15 -10.05
C ALA A 116 79.34 -4.96 -9.68
N ASP A 117 79.81 -3.73 -9.46
CA ASP A 117 81.24 -3.42 -9.38
C ASP A 117 81.75 -2.95 -8.00
N ASP A 118 80.91 -2.83 -6.97
CA ASP A 118 81.35 -2.56 -5.59
C ASP A 118 80.29 -2.98 -4.54
N PRO A 119 80.53 -4.02 -3.72
CA PRO A 119 79.58 -4.47 -2.70
C PRO A 119 79.45 -3.51 -1.50
N GLU A 120 80.31 -2.48 -1.38
CA GLU A 120 80.31 -1.50 -0.28
C GLU A 120 79.75 -0.12 -0.69
N ALA A 121 79.47 0.08 -1.99
CA ALA A 121 78.96 1.36 -2.48
C ALA A 121 77.53 1.61 -2.01
N ALA A 122 77.34 2.68 -1.22
CA ALA A 122 76.02 3.13 -0.81
C ALA A 122 75.14 3.36 -2.07
N PRO A 123 73.92 2.79 -2.13
CA PRO A 123 73.03 3.02 -3.25
C PRO A 123 72.75 4.53 -3.41
N PRO A 124 72.67 5.06 -4.64
CA PRO A 124 72.38 6.46 -4.86
C PRO A 124 71.02 6.83 -4.23
N PRO A 125 70.85 8.06 -3.71
CA PRO A 125 69.59 8.49 -3.12
C PRO A 125 68.47 8.42 -4.17
N THR A 126 67.45 7.60 -3.92
CA THR A 126 66.27 7.50 -4.78
C THR A 126 65.44 8.78 -4.64
N THR A 127 65.24 9.52 -5.74
CA THR A 127 64.35 10.68 -5.75
C THR A 127 62.89 10.21 -5.76
N PRO A 128 62.02 10.67 -4.84
CA PRO A 128 60.61 10.27 -4.84
C PRO A 128 59.92 10.75 -6.12
N SER A 129 59.20 9.86 -6.80
CA SER A 129 58.41 10.20 -7.98
C SER A 129 56.93 10.26 -7.60
N PHE A 130 56.24 11.34 -7.98
CA PHE A 130 54.83 11.54 -7.66
C PHE A 130 53.94 11.22 -8.87
N ARG A 131 52.75 10.69 -8.60
CA ARG A 131 51.66 10.48 -9.57
C ARG A 131 50.39 11.14 -9.06
N TYR A 132 49.48 11.40 -9.98
CA TYR A 132 48.20 12.03 -9.71
C TYR A 132 47.09 11.11 -10.19
N VAL A 133 46.05 10.95 -9.37
CA VAL A 133 44.83 10.22 -9.71
C VAL A 133 43.66 11.17 -9.50
N THR A 134 42.84 11.32 -10.53
CA THR A 134 41.60 12.08 -10.46
C THR A 134 40.48 11.17 -9.96
N ILE A 135 39.82 11.57 -8.88
CA ILE A 135 38.63 10.89 -8.38
C ILE A 135 37.40 11.55 -8.98
N THR A 136 36.53 10.73 -9.56
CA THR A 136 35.32 11.16 -10.26
C THR A 136 34.06 10.80 -9.47
N SER A 137 32.96 11.52 -9.71
CA SER A 137 31.66 11.23 -9.12
C SER A 137 31.13 9.86 -9.54
N THR A 138 30.59 9.10 -8.59
CA THR A 138 29.91 7.80 -8.82
C THR A 138 28.40 7.94 -9.04
N ALA A 139 27.83 9.11 -8.73
CA ALA A 139 26.41 9.42 -8.87
C ALA A 139 26.20 10.77 -9.57
N ALA A 140 25.00 10.95 -10.13
CA ALA A 140 24.56 12.24 -10.64
C ALA A 140 23.75 12.98 -9.56
N GLY A 141 23.86 14.30 -9.52
CA GLY A 141 23.15 15.12 -8.54
C GLY A 141 23.86 16.44 -8.25
N SER A 142 23.67 16.95 -7.04
CA SER A 142 24.41 18.12 -6.53
C SER A 142 25.35 17.71 -5.41
N LEU A 143 26.55 18.31 -5.38
CA LEU A 143 27.50 18.10 -4.29
C LEU A 143 26.97 18.74 -3.01
N SER A 144 26.58 17.94 -2.02
CA SER A 144 26.08 18.45 -0.74
C SER A 144 27.23 18.85 0.19
N SER A 145 28.30 18.08 0.21
CA SER A 145 29.49 18.37 1.02
C SER A 145 30.78 17.90 0.32
N VAL A 146 31.87 18.59 0.61
CA VAL A 146 33.24 18.21 0.25
C VAL A 146 34.08 18.45 1.50
N PRO A 147 34.23 17.45 2.40
CA PRO A 147 34.89 17.63 3.68
C PRO A 147 36.42 17.74 3.58
N VAL A 148 36.99 17.39 2.42
CA VAL A 148 38.44 17.45 2.21
C VAL A 148 38.91 18.85 1.83
N ILE A 149 40.15 19.19 2.23
CA ILE A 149 40.83 20.42 1.83
C ILE A 149 42.10 20.12 1.04
N ALA A 150 42.57 21.11 0.26
CA ALA A 150 43.86 21.00 -0.42
C ALA A 150 44.99 20.75 0.60
N LYS A 151 45.95 19.90 0.23
CA LYS A 151 47.08 19.43 1.05
C LYS A 151 46.69 18.52 2.23
N GLN A 152 45.45 18.06 2.29
CA GLN A 152 45.03 17.07 3.27
C GLN A 152 45.51 15.67 2.86
N LEU A 153 46.07 14.92 3.80
CA LEU A 153 46.34 13.51 3.61
C LEU A 153 45.04 12.71 3.73
N VAL A 154 44.76 11.84 2.75
CA VAL A 154 43.57 10.99 2.67
C VAL A 154 43.96 9.53 2.45
N SER A 155 43.13 8.64 2.98
CA SER A 155 43.26 7.19 2.85
C SER A 155 42.19 6.61 1.94
N VAL A 156 42.44 5.40 1.42
CA VAL A 156 41.42 4.68 0.65
C VAL A 156 40.21 4.41 1.54
N GLY A 157 39.02 4.73 1.03
CA GLY A 157 37.76 4.59 1.75
C GLY A 157 37.29 5.86 2.46
N ASP A 158 38.14 6.88 2.60
CA ASP A 158 37.73 8.18 3.15
C ASP A 158 36.65 8.82 2.26
N VAL A 159 35.73 9.56 2.87
CA VAL A 159 34.68 10.28 2.14
C VAL A 159 35.31 11.53 1.51
N LEU A 160 35.39 11.54 0.17
CA LEU A 160 35.89 12.69 -0.59
C LEU A 160 34.81 13.76 -0.74
N ALA A 161 33.60 13.33 -1.07
CA ALA A 161 32.46 14.19 -1.29
C ALA A 161 31.16 13.42 -1.12
N THR A 162 30.08 14.13 -0.84
CA THR A 162 28.73 13.57 -0.76
C THR A 162 27.88 14.18 -1.87
N VAL A 163 27.22 13.33 -2.66
CA VAL A 163 26.37 13.73 -3.80
C VAL A 163 24.91 13.45 -3.45
N SER A 164 24.10 14.50 -3.39
CA SER A 164 22.66 14.39 -3.23
C SER A 164 21.99 14.25 -4.60
N PRO A 165 21.22 13.18 -4.87
CA PRO A 165 20.48 13.03 -6.12
C PRO A 165 19.48 14.17 -6.38
N GLY A 166 18.99 14.84 -5.32
CA GLY A 166 17.97 15.89 -5.43
C GLY A 166 16.58 15.36 -5.77
N THR A 167 16.38 14.04 -5.73
CA THR A 167 15.11 13.35 -5.95
C THR A 167 14.41 13.04 -4.62
N LEU A 168 13.10 12.87 -4.69
CA LEU A 168 12.24 12.54 -3.56
C LEU A 168 11.65 11.15 -3.77
N SER A 169 11.45 10.42 -2.67
CA SER A 169 10.71 9.17 -2.65
C SER A 169 9.70 9.17 -1.52
N VAL A 170 8.72 8.27 -1.61
CA VAL A 170 7.80 7.98 -0.51
C VAL A 170 8.19 6.64 0.07
N SER A 171 8.28 6.57 1.40
CA SER A 171 8.49 5.32 2.12
C SER A 171 7.34 5.07 3.09
N ALA A 172 6.91 3.81 3.19
CA ALA A 172 5.93 3.37 4.18
C ALA A 172 6.41 2.07 4.85
N PRO A 173 6.31 1.95 6.18
CA PRO A 173 6.62 0.71 6.88
C PRO A 173 5.60 -0.38 6.51
N LEU A 174 6.08 -1.62 6.46
CA LEU A 174 5.27 -2.80 6.16
C LEU A 174 5.06 -3.65 7.40
N THR A 175 3.83 -4.12 7.57
CA THR A 175 3.51 -5.18 8.52
C THR A 175 3.75 -6.56 7.91
N GLN A 176 3.71 -7.61 8.74
CA GLN A 176 3.82 -8.98 8.24
C GLN A 176 2.64 -9.35 7.31
N GLY A 177 1.44 -8.87 7.63
CA GLY A 177 0.26 -9.08 6.78
C GLY A 177 0.40 -8.40 5.41
N ASP A 178 0.96 -7.20 5.36
CA ASP A 178 1.18 -6.48 4.09
C ASP A 178 2.22 -7.18 3.21
N GLN A 179 3.32 -7.65 3.79
CA GLN A 179 4.36 -8.37 3.05
C GLN A 179 3.81 -9.62 2.36
N LEU A 180 2.98 -10.39 3.05
CA LEU A 180 2.36 -11.60 2.49
C LEU A 180 1.40 -11.28 1.35
N ARG A 181 0.72 -10.12 1.40
CA ARG A 181 -0.17 -9.67 0.31
C ARG A 181 0.59 -9.06 -0.87
N LEU A 182 1.80 -8.57 -0.66
CA LEU A 182 2.61 -7.84 -1.63
C LEU A 182 3.75 -8.68 -2.24
N LEU A 183 3.69 -10.02 -2.13
CA LEU A 183 4.68 -10.93 -2.73
C LEU A 183 4.83 -10.76 -4.25
N ALA A 184 3.75 -10.37 -4.93
CA ALA A 184 3.70 -10.09 -6.37
C ALA A 184 3.34 -8.61 -6.64
N ALA A 185 3.86 -7.69 -5.83
CA ALA A 185 3.56 -6.28 -6.00
C ALA A 185 4.01 -5.74 -7.38
N PRO A 186 3.23 -4.85 -8.00
CA PRO A 186 3.61 -4.18 -9.24
C PRO A 186 4.78 -3.20 -9.02
N THR A 187 5.42 -2.77 -10.10
CA THR A 187 6.52 -1.78 -10.04
C THR A 187 6.05 -0.33 -9.90
N ALA A 188 4.74 -0.11 -9.82
CA ALA A 188 4.12 1.21 -9.71
C ALA A 188 3.03 1.21 -8.64
N ALA A 189 2.85 2.34 -7.97
CA ALA A 189 1.80 2.56 -6.98
C ALA A 189 1.21 3.96 -7.15
N THR A 190 0.05 4.20 -6.55
CA THR A 190 -0.56 5.53 -6.52
C THR A 190 -0.30 6.17 -5.16
N VAL A 191 0.13 7.43 -5.16
CA VAL A 191 0.44 8.17 -3.94
C VAL A 191 -0.51 9.34 -3.79
N ALA A 192 -1.09 9.48 -2.61
CA ALA A 192 -1.81 10.67 -2.18
C ALA A 192 -1.04 11.35 -1.04
N VAL A 193 -0.64 12.60 -1.22
CA VAL A 193 0.08 13.37 -0.20
C VAL A 193 -0.90 14.30 0.51
N GLN A 194 -0.87 14.32 1.85
CA GLN A 194 -1.74 15.18 2.64
C GLN A 194 -1.42 16.66 2.39
N GLY A 195 -2.41 17.44 1.93
CA GLY A 195 -2.22 18.83 1.52
C GLY A 195 -1.39 19.02 0.25
N GLY A 196 -1.12 17.92 -0.48
CA GLY A 196 -0.37 17.92 -1.74
C GLY A 196 -1.25 18.01 -2.99
N PRO A 197 -0.68 17.77 -4.18
CA PRO A 197 -1.44 17.69 -5.43
C PRO A 197 -2.38 16.49 -5.43
N ALA A 198 -3.22 16.40 -6.48
CA ALA A 198 -4.06 15.23 -6.70
C ALA A 198 -3.21 13.94 -6.75
N PRO A 199 -3.80 12.76 -6.40
CA PRO A 199 -3.07 11.50 -6.38
C PRO A 199 -2.34 11.24 -7.70
N PHE A 200 -1.09 10.81 -7.61
CA PHE A 200 -0.21 10.60 -8.76
C PHE A 200 0.47 9.23 -8.71
N ALA A 201 0.84 8.70 -9.87
CA ALA A 201 1.56 7.45 -9.95
C ALA A 201 3.04 7.65 -9.54
N CYS A 202 3.54 6.82 -8.63
CA CYS A 202 4.95 6.69 -8.32
C CYS A 202 5.52 5.42 -8.97
N GLY A 203 6.75 5.51 -9.45
CA GLY A 203 7.44 4.42 -10.15
C GLY A 203 8.55 3.77 -9.32
N ALA A 204 9.09 2.67 -9.84
CA ALA A 204 10.16 1.90 -9.21
C ALA A 204 9.81 1.49 -7.76
N LEU A 205 8.58 1.02 -7.54
CA LEU A 205 8.16 0.50 -6.25
C LEU A 205 9.05 -0.69 -5.87
N ALA A 206 9.73 -0.56 -4.73
CA ALA A 206 10.49 -1.62 -4.10
C ALA A 206 9.83 -1.95 -2.76
N VAL A 207 9.49 -3.22 -2.55
CA VAL A 207 8.81 -3.73 -1.35
C VAL A 207 9.76 -4.68 -0.63
N GLY A 208 9.84 -4.61 0.70
CA GLY A 208 10.64 -5.55 1.48
C GLY A 208 12.11 -5.14 1.63
N VAL A 209 12.47 -3.91 1.27
CA VAL A 209 13.84 -3.41 1.46
C VAL A 209 14.03 -3.09 2.95
N PRO A 210 15.10 -3.57 3.60
CA PRO A 210 15.44 -3.10 4.94
C PRO A 210 15.78 -1.61 4.86
N GLU A 211 15.29 -0.83 5.81
CA GLU A 211 15.63 0.59 5.91
C GLU A 211 17.16 0.73 6.01
N SER A 212 17.81 1.18 4.93
CA SER A 212 19.25 1.42 4.92
C SER A 212 19.49 2.68 5.75
N ASP A 213 20.23 2.53 6.85
CA ASP A 213 20.65 3.53 7.86
C ASP A 213 19.81 3.72 9.14
N ALA A 214 18.83 2.86 9.43
CA ALA A 214 18.27 2.82 10.79
C ALA A 214 18.93 1.70 11.62
N PRO A 215 19.56 1.99 12.78
CA PRO A 215 19.74 0.97 13.80
C PRO A 215 18.35 0.64 14.37
N SER A 216 17.64 -0.28 13.73
CA SER A 216 16.48 -0.92 14.33
C SER A 216 16.97 -1.88 15.41
N ALA A 217 17.47 -1.33 16.52
CA ALA A 217 17.40 -2.07 17.76
C ALA A 217 15.90 -2.22 18.05
N PRO A 218 15.34 -3.45 18.12
CA PRO A 218 14.00 -3.60 18.64
C PRO A 218 14.01 -3.02 20.04
N THR A 219 13.23 -1.97 20.27
CA THR A 219 12.95 -1.49 21.62
C THR A 219 12.52 -2.72 22.42
N PRO A 220 13.16 -3.05 23.56
CA PRO A 220 12.76 -4.21 24.34
C PRO A 220 11.26 -4.14 24.58
N ALA A 221 10.53 -5.16 24.15
CA ALA A 221 9.10 -5.25 24.38
C ALA A 221 8.86 -5.09 25.89
N ASP A 222 8.10 -4.07 26.28
CA ASP A 222 7.75 -3.84 27.67
C ASP A 222 7.01 -5.11 28.17
N PRO A 223 7.56 -5.84 29.17
CA PRO A 223 6.97 -7.09 29.65
C PRO A 223 5.58 -6.90 30.29
N TYR A 224 5.12 -5.67 30.47
CA TYR A 224 3.78 -5.33 30.97
C TYR A 224 2.83 -4.79 29.89
N ALA A 225 3.27 -4.67 28.64
CA ALA A 225 2.39 -4.27 27.55
C ALA A 225 1.36 -5.37 27.22
N PRO A 226 0.10 -5.01 26.88
CA PRO A 226 -0.86 -5.98 26.39
C PRO A 226 -0.32 -6.67 25.12
N PRO A 227 -0.65 -7.95 24.88
CA PRO A 227 -0.20 -8.67 23.70
C PRO A 227 -0.65 -7.92 22.44
N VAL A 228 0.32 -7.50 21.62
CA VAL A 228 0.09 -6.82 20.35
C VAL A 228 0.07 -7.88 19.24
N ASP A 229 -0.86 -7.76 18.29
CA ASP A 229 -0.92 -8.67 17.15
C ASP A 229 0.34 -8.48 16.27
N PRO A 230 1.19 -9.50 16.09
CA PRO A 230 2.38 -9.41 15.25
C PRO A 230 2.07 -9.01 13.80
N ASN A 231 0.84 -9.26 13.31
CA ASN A 231 0.42 -8.83 11.98
C ASN A 231 0.19 -7.33 11.86
N THR A 232 0.12 -6.59 12.96
CA THR A 232 -0.05 -5.13 12.98
C THR A 232 1.23 -4.37 13.31
N GLN A 233 2.32 -5.08 13.64
CA GLN A 233 3.59 -4.46 13.97
C GLN A 233 4.46 -4.25 12.72
N PRO A 234 5.15 -3.10 12.63
CA PRO A 234 6.12 -2.87 11.57
C PRO A 234 7.28 -3.86 11.73
N THR A 235 7.66 -4.46 10.62
CA THR A 235 8.65 -5.54 10.55
C THR A 235 10.08 -5.04 10.30
N GLY A 236 10.27 -3.73 10.16
CA GLY A 236 11.52 -3.11 9.68
C GLY A 236 11.66 -3.12 8.15
N ALA A 237 10.78 -3.83 7.43
CA ALA A 237 10.67 -3.71 5.98
C ALA A 237 9.89 -2.46 5.59
N ILE A 238 10.28 -1.84 4.49
CA ILE A 238 9.59 -0.69 3.91
C ILE A 238 9.17 -0.95 2.46
N ALA A 239 8.08 -0.30 2.05
CA ALA A 239 7.75 -0.06 0.66
C ALA A 239 8.26 1.33 0.28
N ARG A 240 8.99 1.46 -0.83
CA ARG A 240 9.55 2.72 -1.31
C ARG A 240 9.24 2.91 -2.78
N CYS A 241 8.82 4.10 -3.18
CA CYS A 241 8.69 4.45 -4.59
C CYS A 241 9.19 5.86 -4.89
N SER A 242 9.69 6.03 -6.12
CA SER A 242 10.24 7.30 -6.61
C SER A 242 9.13 8.25 -7.05
N ILE A 243 9.26 9.52 -6.67
CA ILE A 243 8.32 10.57 -7.07
C ILE A 243 8.75 11.11 -8.43
N PRO A 244 7.84 11.19 -9.43
CA PRO A 244 8.16 11.72 -10.74
C PRO A 244 8.68 13.17 -10.67
N PRO A 245 9.61 13.57 -11.57
CA PRO A 245 10.03 14.95 -11.66
C PRO A 245 8.85 15.85 -12.06
N GLY A 246 8.79 17.05 -11.48
CA GLY A 246 7.71 18.02 -11.72
C GLY A 246 6.54 17.93 -10.74
N THR A 247 6.50 16.91 -9.88
CA THR A 247 5.52 16.82 -8.80
C THR A 247 5.90 17.77 -7.64
N THR A 248 4.99 18.65 -7.25
CA THR A 248 5.20 19.63 -6.17
C THR A 248 4.92 19.02 -4.80
N VAL A 249 5.93 18.38 -4.22
CA VAL A 249 5.88 17.79 -2.87
C VAL A 249 7.16 18.12 -2.10
N VAL A 250 7.08 18.13 -0.77
CA VAL A 250 8.20 18.46 0.12
C VAL A 250 8.49 17.27 1.03
N ALA A 251 9.75 17.05 1.35
CA ALA A 251 10.16 16.05 2.34
C ALA A 251 9.53 16.36 3.71
N GLY A 252 9.13 15.31 4.43
CA GLY A 252 8.46 15.36 5.73
C GLY A 252 6.93 15.40 5.67
N LEU A 253 6.31 15.42 4.49
CA LEU A 253 4.86 15.31 4.35
C LEU A 253 4.40 13.86 4.53
N SER A 254 3.24 13.68 5.19
CA SER A 254 2.58 12.38 5.25
C SER A 254 1.90 12.04 3.92
N ALA A 255 1.96 10.77 3.56
CA ALA A 255 1.43 10.26 2.31
C ALA A 255 0.77 8.89 2.50
N THR A 256 -0.20 8.58 1.65
CA THR A 256 -0.80 7.25 1.53
C THR A 256 -0.32 6.64 0.21
N ILE A 257 0.21 5.42 0.28
CA ILE A 257 0.65 4.65 -0.89
C ILE A 257 -0.39 3.54 -1.11
N ASP A 258 -1.07 3.60 -2.24
CA ASP A 258 -2.01 2.58 -2.69
C ASP A 258 -1.34 1.68 -3.72
N ILE A 259 -1.12 0.42 -3.33
CA ILE A 259 -0.46 -0.59 -4.16
C ILE A 259 -1.53 -1.58 -4.61
N ALA A 260 -1.66 -1.76 -5.93
CA ALA A 260 -2.54 -2.80 -6.47
C ALA A 260 -1.93 -4.19 -6.20
N ALA A 261 -2.52 -4.95 -5.29
CA ALA A 261 -2.11 -6.32 -4.94
C ALA A 261 -2.74 -7.39 -5.85
N GLY A 262 -3.48 -6.97 -6.87
CA GLY A 262 -4.09 -7.83 -7.88
C GLY A 262 -5.22 -7.12 -8.60
N ALA A 263 -5.40 -7.39 -9.88
CA ALA A 263 -6.53 -6.91 -10.66
C ALA A 263 -6.94 -7.96 -11.70
N ALA A 264 -8.23 -8.12 -11.91
CA ALA A 264 -8.77 -8.98 -12.94
C ALA A 264 -9.88 -8.23 -13.69
N THR A 265 -9.81 -8.23 -15.02
CA THR A 265 -10.77 -7.55 -15.88
C THR A 265 -11.76 -8.50 -16.52
N GLY A 266 -13.01 -8.07 -16.67
CA GLY A 266 -14.07 -8.87 -17.31
C GLY A 266 -14.40 -10.19 -16.61
N VAL A 267 -14.14 -10.28 -15.30
CA VAL A 267 -14.48 -11.45 -14.47
C VAL A 267 -15.94 -11.44 -14.04
N LEU A 268 -16.49 -12.60 -13.70
CA LEU A 268 -17.84 -12.70 -13.16
C LEU A 268 -17.87 -12.14 -11.73
N VAL A 269 -18.72 -11.15 -11.49
CA VAL A 269 -18.87 -10.49 -10.19
C VAL A 269 -20.21 -10.89 -9.59
N VAL A 270 -20.16 -11.32 -8.33
CA VAL A 270 -21.33 -11.69 -7.52
C VAL A 270 -21.22 -11.04 -6.14
N PRO A 271 -22.35 -10.69 -5.50
CA PRO A 271 -22.35 -10.24 -4.11
C PRO A 271 -21.73 -11.30 -3.19
N VAL A 272 -20.97 -10.86 -2.18
CA VAL A 272 -20.37 -11.77 -1.18
C VAL A 272 -21.42 -12.56 -0.40
N THR A 273 -22.65 -12.05 -0.31
CA THR A 273 -23.79 -12.73 0.32
C THR A 273 -24.35 -13.89 -0.51
N ALA A 274 -23.97 -14.02 -1.78
CA ALA A 274 -24.44 -15.05 -2.70
C ALA A 274 -23.48 -16.25 -2.80
N VAL A 275 -22.34 -16.21 -2.11
CA VAL A 275 -21.28 -17.21 -2.17
C VAL A 275 -21.12 -17.88 -0.81
N GLU A 276 -21.19 -19.20 -0.79
CA GLU A 276 -20.91 -20.02 0.38
C GLU A 276 -19.55 -20.70 0.20
N GLY A 277 -18.53 -20.29 0.94
CA GLY A 277 -17.19 -20.87 0.78
C GLY A 277 -16.10 -20.21 1.61
N THR A 278 -14.88 -20.68 1.40
CA THR A 278 -13.65 -20.16 2.02
C THR A 278 -12.72 -19.60 0.94
N VAL A 279 -11.46 -19.32 1.28
CA VAL A 279 -10.49 -18.75 0.34
C VAL A 279 -10.31 -19.71 -0.86
N ALA A 280 -10.29 -19.16 -2.08
CA ALA A 280 -10.05 -19.84 -3.36
C ALA A 280 -11.21 -20.67 -3.96
N THR A 281 -12.15 -21.17 -3.16
CA THR A 281 -13.27 -22.00 -3.66
C THR A 281 -14.56 -21.74 -2.89
N GLY A 282 -15.69 -21.72 -3.59
CA GLY A 282 -17.01 -21.64 -2.97
C GLY A 282 -18.10 -22.20 -3.85
N ASN A 283 -19.32 -22.16 -3.34
CA ASN A 283 -20.50 -22.62 -4.03
C ASN A 283 -21.48 -21.47 -4.18
N VAL A 284 -22.19 -21.46 -5.31
CA VAL A 284 -23.28 -20.53 -5.61
C VAL A 284 -24.51 -21.32 -6.03
N TRP A 285 -25.67 -20.82 -5.64
CA TRP A 285 -26.95 -21.38 -6.07
C TRP A 285 -27.40 -20.67 -7.34
N VAL A 286 -27.32 -21.35 -8.48
CA VAL A 286 -27.66 -20.79 -9.80
C VAL A 286 -29.10 -21.15 -10.15
N VAL A 287 -29.87 -20.15 -10.54
CA VAL A 287 -31.22 -20.32 -11.07
C VAL A 287 -31.17 -20.02 -12.57
N GLU A 288 -31.35 -21.04 -13.41
CA GLU A 288 -31.28 -20.90 -14.87
C GLU A 288 -32.50 -20.17 -15.46
N THR A 289 -33.67 -20.35 -14.85
CA THR A 289 -34.91 -19.69 -15.25
C THR A 289 -35.71 -19.33 -14.01
N GLU A 290 -36.33 -18.14 -14.00
CA GLU A 290 -37.13 -17.70 -12.86
C GLU A 290 -38.20 -18.73 -12.49
N GLY A 291 -38.15 -19.23 -11.24
CA GLY A 291 -39.02 -20.29 -10.75
C GLY A 291 -38.49 -21.73 -10.88
N SER A 292 -37.30 -21.96 -11.44
CA SER A 292 -36.64 -23.28 -11.43
C SER A 292 -35.98 -23.59 -10.08
N GLU A 293 -35.79 -24.88 -9.79
CA GLU A 293 -35.02 -25.30 -8.62
C GLU A 293 -33.56 -24.80 -8.75
N PRO A 294 -32.99 -24.17 -7.70
CA PRO A 294 -31.63 -23.68 -7.75
C PRO A 294 -30.62 -24.83 -7.75
N VAL A 295 -29.61 -24.74 -8.61
CA VAL A 295 -28.55 -25.74 -8.73
C VAL A 295 -27.30 -25.26 -8.01
N LEU A 296 -26.81 -26.06 -7.07
CA LEU A 296 -25.54 -25.80 -6.40
C LEU A 296 -24.39 -25.96 -7.41
N THR A 297 -23.66 -24.88 -7.65
CA THR A 297 -22.56 -24.83 -8.60
C THR A 297 -21.27 -24.44 -7.89
N GLU A 298 -20.23 -25.25 -8.03
CA GLU A 298 -18.90 -24.95 -7.51
C GLU A 298 -18.23 -23.88 -8.38
N VAL A 299 -17.58 -22.91 -7.72
CA VAL A 299 -16.87 -21.80 -8.36
C VAL A 299 -15.49 -21.61 -7.73
N ALA A 300 -14.52 -21.26 -8.57
CA ALA A 300 -13.23 -20.76 -8.11
C ALA A 300 -13.36 -19.28 -7.74
N LEU A 301 -12.79 -18.91 -6.59
CA LEU A 301 -12.85 -17.56 -6.03
C LEU A 301 -11.45 -16.94 -5.97
N GLY A 302 -11.37 -15.61 -6.10
CA GLY A 302 -10.13 -14.86 -5.92
C GLY A 302 -9.59 -14.25 -7.21
N LEU A 303 -8.50 -13.49 -7.05
CA LEU A 303 -7.73 -12.90 -8.13
C LEU A 303 -6.57 -13.86 -8.43
N THR A 304 -6.70 -14.65 -9.50
CA THR A 304 -5.63 -15.51 -10.02
C THR A 304 -4.69 -14.74 -10.93
#